data_AF-A0A651HPW4-F1
#
_entry.id   AF-A0A651HPW4-F1
#
_cell.length_a   1.000
_cell.length_b   1.000
_cell.length_c   1.000
_cell.angle_alpha   90.00
_cell.angle_beta   90.00
_cell.angle_gamma   90.00
#
_symmetry.space_group_name_H-M   'P 1'
#
loop_
_entity.id
_entity.type
_entity.pdbx_description
1 polymer ?
#
loop_
_entity_poly.entity_id
_entity_poly.type
_entity_poly.pdbx_seq_one_letter_code
_entity_poly.pdbx_strand_id
1 'polypeptide(L)'
;MKRFTLSLAVLFAVAACSEAGPTIPHGNTPDPMTSGELAMVADPGADRPSLKVQKTAETFLDRTWSWEITKDITSEVPEVLAEGDVLPVDFLVGLSAVSEDSGWKVEGTITVTNPSDVDAEVREVWDRIRQEGQDDLLASVVCTEEGTEVEFPYTLGAGDTLVCTYSADLPSAAPGENKAAAFVTGESEVAEGFGRAAVDFSDATVSEVGTCVDVGDVLAVNGTQVADESLGQVCLGDLDDSGEAGFTYTRSFGAADGADFQLWCGDNSVRNDATFKVVDGDEAGGTASAGFSVDVKCEPPVVDEFTGCTPGFWANTRAAWPEPFSRTDTFGEVFGGDVDPSLAHISLGNMLSLGGGPGVVGAQRILLRAAAAAVLNAANEVANYPLDVDGVIAEVQAALATGDRGEILALAAQLDEWNNLGCPLDNQLPEEGSPAPDPTPEGGDKDQQPGEVGEGDDDGKDEDNGEDDGKEPEVTLAGCSPGFWANMTGEWPSPYSRTDTFGEIFAGVHEAIADTEFGNMLRLGGGPGVLGAQRILLRAAAAALLNAANDDVNYSMSVAEVIDAVNDALAGNDRGELLALAAEMDEQNNLGCSLNNAGQPNG
;
A
#
# COMPACT_ATOMS: atom_id res chain seq x y z
N MET A 1 -21.01 -24.28 -15.07
CA MET A 1 -22.15 -24.23 -14.15
C MET A 1 -22.36 -22.77 -13.77
N LYS A 2 -23.41 -22.12 -14.28
CA LYS A 2 -23.68 -20.70 -13.99
C LYS A 2 -24.23 -20.58 -12.57
N ARG A 3 -23.51 -19.91 -11.67
CA ARG A 3 -24.02 -19.48 -10.37
C ARG A 3 -24.42 -18.01 -10.51
N PHE A 4 -25.72 -17.76 -10.40
CA PHE A 4 -26.28 -16.43 -10.19
C PHE A 4 -26.08 -16.06 -8.71
N THR A 5 -25.41 -14.95 -8.44
CA THR A 5 -25.35 -14.37 -7.10
C THR A 5 -26.45 -13.31 -7.00
N LEU A 6 -27.29 -13.47 -5.99
CA LEU A 6 -28.51 -12.72 -5.72
C LEU A 6 -28.12 -11.41 -5.01
N SER A 7 -28.37 -10.24 -5.62
CA SER A 7 -28.27 -8.96 -4.93
C SER A 7 -29.65 -8.59 -4.37
N LEU A 8 -29.70 -8.41 -3.05
CA LEU A 8 -30.92 -8.18 -2.28
C LEU A 8 -31.18 -6.66 -2.22
N ALA A 9 -31.95 -6.14 -3.17
CA ALA A 9 -32.50 -4.79 -3.10
C ALA A 9 -33.74 -4.79 -2.17
N VAL A 10 -33.68 -4.01 -1.11
CA VAL A 10 -34.82 -3.74 -0.22
C VAL A 10 -35.76 -2.80 -0.95
N LEU A 11 -36.86 -3.36 -1.46
CA LEU A 11 -37.92 -2.65 -2.18
C LEU A 11 -38.92 -2.09 -1.15
N PHE A 12 -38.94 -0.77 -0.96
CA PHE A 12 -40.09 -0.11 -0.34
C PHE A 12 -41.14 0.14 -1.43
N ALA A 13 -42.23 -0.61 -1.35
CA ALA A 13 -43.39 -0.47 -2.23
C ALA A 13 -44.20 0.77 -1.82
N VAL A 14 -44.32 1.74 -2.73
CA VAL A 14 -45.42 2.72 -2.73
C VAL A 14 -46.27 2.43 -3.95
N ALA A 15 -47.55 2.15 -3.69
CA ALA A 15 -48.53 1.71 -4.67
C ALA A 15 -48.89 2.82 -5.65
N ALA A 16 -48.52 2.66 -6.92
CA ALA A 16 -49.12 3.40 -8.02
C ALA A 16 -50.43 2.71 -8.45
N CYS A 17 -51.56 3.38 -8.24
CA CYS A 17 -52.83 2.99 -8.85
C CYS A 17 -52.97 3.77 -10.17
N SER A 18 -52.99 3.04 -11.28
CA SER A 18 -53.37 3.55 -12.60
C SER A 18 -54.84 3.97 -12.57
N GLU A 19 -55.25 5.02 -13.28
CA GLU A 19 -56.35 4.93 -14.24
C GLU A 19 -56.22 6.00 -15.34
N ALA A 20 -56.59 5.57 -16.54
CA ALA A 20 -56.63 6.33 -17.77
C ALA A 20 -57.68 7.46 -17.74
N GLY A 21 -57.37 8.56 -18.43
CA GLY A 21 -58.31 9.67 -18.63
C GLY A 21 -59.53 9.29 -19.47
N PRO A 22 -60.59 10.11 -19.36
CA PRO A 22 -61.04 10.78 -20.56
C PRO A 22 -61.25 12.30 -20.36
N THR A 23 -60.91 13.03 -21.42
CA THR A 23 -61.19 14.45 -21.65
C THR A 23 -62.69 14.77 -21.64
N ILE A 24 -63.16 15.79 -20.91
CA ILE A 24 -64.46 16.50 -21.11
C ILE A 24 -64.30 17.98 -20.63
N PRO A 25 -65.02 18.96 -21.23
CA PRO A 25 -64.48 20.28 -21.58
C PRO A 25 -64.86 21.42 -20.63
N HIS A 26 -64.21 22.57 -20.86
CA HIS A 26 -64.59 23.90 -20.37
C HIS A 26 -66.10 24.15 -20.41
N GLY A 27 -66.68 24.42 -19.24
CA GLY A 27 -68.05 24.89 -19.06
C GLY A 27 -68.10 25.95 -17.97
N ASN A 28 -68.04 27.22 -18.39
CA ASN A 28 -68.45 28.36 -17.58
C ASN A 28 -69.98 28.28 -17.33
N THR A 29 -70.41 28.09 -16.08
CA THR A 29 -71.67 28.63 -15.55
C THR A 29 -71.60 28.72 -14.02
N PRO A 30 -72.10 29.81 -13.40
CA PRO A 30 -72.07 30.02 -11.96
C PRO A 30 -73.28 29.36 -11.27
N ASP A 31 -73.06 28.70 -10.14
CA ASP A 31 -74.14 28.22 -9.26
C ASP A 31 -74.19 29.03 -7.94
N PRO A 32 -75.37 29.16 -7.32
CA PRO A 32 -75.71 30.27 -6.44
C PRO A 32 -75.33 29.99 -4.99
N MET A 33 -74.71 30.98 -4.33
CA MET A 33 -74.54 30.96 -2.88
C MET A 33 -75.89 31.14 -2.18
N THR A 34 -76.19 30.20 -1.30
CA THR A 34 -77.32 30.16 -0.39
C THR A 34 -77.23 31.34 0.59
N SER A 35 -78.09 32.34 0.38
CA SER A 35 -78.31 33.43 1.34
C SER A 35 -79.15 32.93 2.51
N GLY A 36 -78.59 33.03 3.71
CA GLY A 36 -79.26 32.75 4.97
C GLY A 36 -78.81 33.75 6.02
N GLU A 37 -79.03 35.04 5.78
CA GLU A 37 -78.91 36.07 6.81
C GLU A 37 -80.22 36.87 6.90
N LEU A 38 -80.75 36.94 8.11
CA LEU A 38 -82.02 37.56 8.45
C LEU A 38 -82.02 39.03 8.03
N ALA A 39 -82.92 39.40 7.13
CA ALA A 39 -83.15 40.78 6.73
C ALA A 39 -83.57 41.64 7.95
N MET A 40 -82.62 42.40 8.48
CA MET A 40 -82.90 43.59 9.28
C MET A 40 -83.37 44.70 8.33
N VAL A 41 -84.54 45.26 8.62
CA VAL A 41 -85.24 46.26 7.80
C VAL A 41 -84.32 47.46 7.54
N ALA A 42 -83.98 47.70 6.28
CA ALA A 42 -83.25 48.89 5.84
C ALA A 42 -84.14 50.14 5.95
N ASP A 43 -83.61 51.18 6.59
CA ASP A 43 -84.12 52.55 6.54
C ASP A 43 -83.88 53.12 5.12
N PRO A 44 -84.92 53.51 4.35
CA PRO A 44 -84.76 54.06 3.02
C PRO A 44 -84.44 55.56 3.13
N GLY A 45 -83.19 55.91 3.44
CA GLY A 45 -82.88 57.30 3.79
C GLY A 45 -81.42 57.76 3.88
N ALA A 46 -80.44 57.08 3.27
CA ALA A 46 -79.15 57.66 2.84
C ALA A 46 -78.32 56.54 2.20
N ASP A 47 -78.20 56.56 0.87
CA ASP A 47 -77.15 55.79 0.18
C ASP A 47 -75.83 56.52 0.45
N ARG A 48 -75.23 56.29 1.62
CA ARG A 48 -73.98 56.94 2.01
C ARG A 48 -72.87 56.46 1.06
N PRO A 49 -72.08 57.36 0.45
CA PRO A 49 -70.93 56.94 -0.36
C PRO A 49 -70.00 56.07 0.50
N SER A 50 -69.52 54.95 -0.05
CA SER A 50 -68.61 54.03 0.64
C SER A 50 -67.16 54.33 0.29
N LEU A 51 -66.27 54.05 1.25
CA LEU A 51 -64.83 54.03 0.99
C LEU A 51 -64.51 53.03 -0.13
N LYS A 52 -63.65 53.43 -1.05
CA LYS A 52 -63.11 52.53 -2.08
C LYS A 52 -61.82 51.93 -1.56
N VAL A 53 -61.76 50.61 -1.45
CA VAL A 53 -60.56 49.90 -0.99
C VAL A 53 -60.01 49.07 -2.15
N GLN A 54 -58.80 49.39 -2.58
CA GLN A 54 -58.02 48.59 -3.53
C GLN A 54 -56.90 47.87 -2.80
N LYS A 55 -56.49 46.72 -3.33
CA LYS A 55 -55.51 45.88 -2.67
C LYS A 55 -54.64 45.12 -3.69
N THR A 56 -53.36 45.02 -3.41
CA THR A 56 -52.42 44.12 -4.10
C THR A 56 -52.13 42.90 -3.21
N ALA A 57 -51.66 41.81 -3.82
CA ALA A 57 -51.13 40.66 -3.10
C ALA A 57 -49.93 40.10 -3.87
N GLU A 58 -48.75 40.26 -3.29
CA GLU A 58 -47.49 39.75 -3.80
C GLU A 58 -47.06 38.60 -2.90
N THR A 59 -46.78 37.44 -3.50
CA THR A 59 -46.46 36.21 -2.79
C THR A 59 -44.97 35.89 -2.87
N PHE A 60 -44.44 35.34 -1.79
CA PHE A 60 -43.04 34.99 -1.64
C PHE A 60 -42.92 33.60 -1.01
N LEU A 61 -41.96 32.80 -1.47
CA LEU A 61 -41.64 31.51 -0.86
C LEU A 61 -40.12 31.28 -0.87
N ASP A 62 -39.66 30.44 0.05
CA ASP A 62 -38.31 29.92 0.09
C ASP A 62 -38.29 28.52 -0.51
N ARG A 63 -37.36 28.21 -1.41
CA ARG A 63 -37.17 26.88 -2.00
C ARG A 63 -35.79 26.35 -1.66
N THR A 64 -35.77 25.18 -1.02
CA THR A 64 -34.52 24.48 -0.70
C THR A 64 -34.37 23.28 -1.62
N TRP A 65 -33.20 23.15 -2.24
CA TRP A 65 -32.85 22.05 -3.11
C TRP A 65 -31.95 21.05 -2.39
N SER A 66 -32.37 19.79 -2.38
CA SER A 66 -31.60 18.67 -1.84
C SER A 66 -31.13 17.76 -2.97
N TRP A 67 -29.89 17.26 -2.84
CA TRP A 67 -29.22 16.49 -3.88
C TRP A 67 -28.98 15.04 -3.45
N GLU A 68 -29.07 14.12 -4.40
CA GLU A 68 -28.67 12.72 -4.25
C GLU A 68 -27.52 12.43 -5.23
N ILE A 69 -26.58 11.58 -4.80
CA ILE A 69 -25.43 11.16 -5.61
C ILE A 69 -25.39 9.64 -5.71
N THR A 70 -25.11 9.12 -6.90
CA THR A 70 -24.88 7.71 -7.18
C THR A 70 -23.50 7.53 -7.81
N LYS A 71 -22.94 6.33 -7.66
CA LYS A 71 -21.65 5.99 -8.26
C LYS A 71 -21.63 4.53 -8.66
N ASP A 72 -21.26 4.28 -9.90
CA ASP A 72 -21.25 2.95 -10.49
C ASP A 72 -20.01 2.71 -11.35
N ILE A 73 -19.70 1.44 -11.57
CA ILE A 73 -18.75 0.98 -12.58
C ILE A 73 -19.55 0.41 -13.73
N THR A 74 -19.31 0.93 -14.93
CA THR A 74 -20.06 0.56 -16.14
C THR A 74 -19.29 -0.37 -17.08
N SER A 75 -17.97 -0.46 -16.91
CA SER A 75 -17.10 -1.41 -17.60
C SER A 75 -17.10 -2.78 -16.92
N GLU A 76 -16.82 -3.84 -17.68
CA GLU A 76 -16.58 -5.16 -17.09
C GLU A 76 -15.21 -5.21 -16.40
N VAL A 77 -15.17 -5.73 -15.17
CA VAL A 77 -13.93 -5.94 -14.41
C VAL A 77 -13.62 -7.44 -14.34
N PRO A 78 -12.45 -7.91 -14.81
CA PRO A 78 -12.07 -9.32 -14.70
C PRO A 78 -11.71 -9.68 -13.25
N GLU A 79 -11.91 -10.94 -12.86
CA GLU A 79 -11.43 -11.45 -11.57
C GLU A 79 -9.89 -11.54 -11.52
N VAL A 80 -9.24 -11.71 -12.68
CA VAL A 80 -7.79 -11.91 -12.82
C VAL A 80 -7.23 -11.00 -13.91
N LEU A 81 -6.12 -10.33 -13.62
CA LEU A 81 -5.36 -9.49 -14.56
C LEU A 81 -3.91 -10.01 -14.69
N ALA A 82 -3.35 -10.04 -15.89
CA ALA A 82 -1.94 -10.41 -16.07
C ALA A 82 -1.01 -9.23 -15.75
N GLU A 83 0.22 -9.51 -15.30
CA GLU A 83 1.24 -8.51 -14.88
C GLU A 83 1.51 -7.40 -15.92
N GLY A 84 1.37 -7.71 -17.21
CA GLY A 84 1.58 -6.78 -18.31
C GLY A 84 0.34 -6.02 -18.78
N ASP A 85 -0.85 -6.37 -18.28
CA ASP A 85 -2.10 -5.82 -18.78
C ASP A 85 -2.51 -4.55 -18.03
N VAL A 86 -3.14 -3.64 -18.78
CA VAL A 86 -3.76 -2.43 -18.24
C VAL A 86 -5.27 -2.59 -18.34
N LEU A 87 -5.95 -2.48 -17.20
CA LEU A 87 -7.39 -2.57 -17.03
C LEU A 87 -8.01 -1.15 -17.03
N PRO A 88 -8.66 -0.71 -18.12
CA PRO A 88 -9.48 0.50 -18.10
C PRO A 88 -10.80 0.23 -17.37
N VAL A 89 -11.18 1.13 -16.48
CA VAL A 89 -12.43 1.08 -15.71
C VAL A 89 -13.18 2.39 -15.88
N ASP A 90 -14.44 2.27 -16.33
CA ASP A 90 -15.33 3.41 -16.57
C ASP A 90 -16.23 3.64 -15.35
N PHE A 91 -16.02 4.78 -14.70
CA PHE A 91 -16.84 5.25 -13.59
C PHE A 91 -17.92 6.19 -14.09
N LEU A 92 -19.11 6.03 -13.52
CA LEU A 92 -20.24 6.93 -13.68
C LEU A 92 -20.60 7.52 -12.31
N VAL A 93 -20.69 8.83 -12.23
CA VAL A 93 -21.24 9.56 -11.08
C VAL A 93 -22.54 10.21 -11.54
N GLY A 94 -23.65 9.85 -10.90
CA GLY A 94 -24.96 10.43 -11.16
C GLY A 94 -25.37 11.39 -10.05
N LEU A 95 -26.07 12.45 -10.41
CA LEU A 95 -26.63 13.45 -9.51
C LEU A 95 -28.07 13.73 -9.87
N SER A 96 -28.93 13.84 -8.88
CA SER A 96 -30.31 14.29 -9.03
C SER A 96 -30.65 15.28 -7.92
N ALA A 97 -31.61 16.16 -8.19
CA ALA A 97 -32.06 17.16 -7.24
C ALA A 97 -33.58 17.15 -7.07
N VAL A 98 -34.03 17.35 -5.85
CA VAL A 98 -35.44 17.57 -5.49
C VAL A 98 -35.55 18.85 -4.69
N SER A 99 -36.72 19.51 -4.73
CA SER A 99 -36.97 20.74 -3.98
C SER A 99 -38.10 20.60 -2.99
N GLU A 100 -37.98 21.34 -1.89
CA GLU A 100 -39.03 21.57 -0.91
C GLU A 100 -39.26 23.08 -0.75
N ASP A 101 -40.53 23.49 -0.93
CA ASP A 101 -40.96 24.88 -0.75
C ASP A 101 -41.37 25.13 0.71
N SER A 102 -41.03 26.31 1.22
CA SER A 102 -41.32 26.77 2.58
C SER A 102 -41.46 28.29 2.66
N GLY A 103 -41.59 28.86 3.85
CA GLY A 103 -41.52 30.32 4.03
C GLY A 103 -42.64 31.11 3.34
N TRP A 104 -43.82 30.50 3.13
CA TRP A 104 -44.94 31.11 2.42
C TRP A 104 -45.32 32.45 3.05
N LYS A 105 -45.29 33.51 2.26
CA LYS A 105 -45.58 34.87 2.73
C LYS A 105 -46.39 35.64 1.70
N VAL A 106 -47.22 36.55 2.18
CA VAL A 106 -47.91 37.54 1.34
C VAL A 106 -47.70 38.95 1.89
N GLU A 107 -47.35 39.87 0.99
CA GLU A 107 -47.25 41.29 1.26
C GLU A 107 -48.06 42.09 0.25
N GLY A 108 -48.30 43.36 0.55
CA GLY A 108 -48.86 44.26 -0.43
C GLY A 108 -49.33 45.57 0.17
N THR A 109 -50.15 46.26 -0.63
CA THR A 109 -50.68 47.58 -0.27
C THR A 109 -52.20 47.54 -0.22
N ILE A 110 -52.78 48.29 0.72
CA ILE A 110 -54.21 48.58 0.83
C ILE A 110 -54.36 50.07 0.60
N THR A 111 -55.10 50.46 -0.42
CA THR A 111 -55.36 51.86 -0.77
C THR A 111 -56.82 52.17 -0.45
N VAL A 112 -57.04 53.00 0.57
CA VAL A 112 -58.37 53.44 1.01
C VAL A 112 -58.60 54.85 0.48
N THR A 113 -59.50 55.00 -0.48
CA THR A 113 -59.87 56.29 -1.06
C THR A 113 -61.24 56.70 -0.58
N ASN A 114 -61.38 57.95 -0.15
CA ASN A 114 -62.67 58.55 0.15
C ASN A 114 -63.23 59.26 -1.09
N PRO A 115 -64.23 58.70 -1.81
CA PRO A 115 -64.77 59.33 -3.02
C PRO A 115 -65.82 60.41 -2.75
N SER A 116 -66.20 60.67 -1.48
CA SER A 116 -67.24 61.63 -1.13
C SER A 116 -66.74 63.07 -1.06
N ASP A 117 -67.69 63.99 -0.89
CA ASP A 117 -67.47 65.43 -0.66
C ASP A 117 -67.41 65.82 0.83
N VAL A 118 -67.53 64.82 1.72
CA VAL A 118 -67.37 64.96 3.19
C VAL A 118 -66.25 64.05 3.70
N ASP A 119 -65.68 64.40 4.85
CA ASP A 119 -64.61 63.63 5.50
C ASP A 119 -65.13 62.31 6.08
N ALA A 120 -64.27 61.28 6.09
CA ALA A 120 -64.57 59.97 6.65
C ALA A 120 -63.77 59.74 7.95
N GLU A 121 -64.46 59.32 9.01
CA GLU A 121 -63.82 58.95 10.28
C GLU A 121 -63.49 57.45 10.29
N VAL A 122 -62.29 57.09 9.82
CA VAL A 122 -61.81 55.72 9.72
C VAL A 122 -61.43 55.23 11.12
N ARG A 123 -62.09 54.16 11.59
CA ARG A 123 -61.88 53.60 12.93
C ARG A 123 -60.73 52.60 12.99
N GLU A 124 -60.55 51.81 11.95
CA GLU A 124 -59.45 50.85 11.81
C GLU A 124 -59.43 50.30 10.37
N VAL A 125 -58.27 49.81 9.94
CA VAL A 125 -58.13 49.01 8.72
C VAL A 125 -57.69 47.61 9.12
N TRP A 126 -58.50 46.61 8.79
CA TRP A 126 -58.18 45.20 9.00
C TRP A 126 -57.90 44.50 7.69
N ASP A 127 -57.04 43.50 7.75
CA ASP A 127 -56.72 42.65 6.61
C ASP A 127 -56.81 41.19 7.03
N ARG A 128 -57.62 40.43 6.31
CA ARG A 128 -57.92 39.04 6.66
C ARG A 128 -57.69 38.13 5.47
N ILE A 129 -56.80 37.18 5.66
CA ILE A 129 -56.41 36.19 4.67
C ILE A 129 -57.14 34.88 4.99
N ARG A 130 -57.71 34.27 3.96
CA ARG A 130 -58.30 32.93 4.03
C ARG A 130 -57.58 32.01 3.07
N GLN A 131 -57.12 30.88 3.57
CA GLN A 131 -56.64 29.77 2.74
C GLN A 131 -57.59 28.60 2.84
N GLU A 132 -57.72 27.84 1.75
CA GLU A 132 -58.55 26.64 1.74
C GLU A 132 -58.12 25.65 2.85
N GLY A 133 -59.05 25.25 3.70
CA GLY A 133 -58.79 24.30 4.78
C GLY A 133 -58.02 24.85 5.99
N GLN A 134 -57.79 26.17 6.07
CA GLN A 134 -57.12 26.83 7.19
C GLN A 134 -58.04 27.84 7.89
N ASP A 135 -57.70 28.20 9.13
CA ASP A 135 -58.37 29.29 9.85
C ASP A 135 -58.06 30.66 9.25
N ASP A 136 -58.98 31.62 9.39
CA ASP A 136 -58.78 33.00 8.96
C ASP A 136 -57.58 33.63 9.70
N LEU A 137 -56.59 34.13 8.94
CA LEU A 137 -55.41 34.82 9.47
C LEU A 137 -55.58 36.34 9.35
N LEU A 138 -55.24 37.09 10.40
CA LEU A 138 -55.18 38.55 10.34
C LEU A 138 -53.75 39.00 10.01
N ALA A 139 -53.60 39.77 8.94
CA ALA A 139 -52.30 40.32 8.56
C ALA A 139 -51.94 41.54 9.42
N SER A 140 -50.64 41.79 9.57
CA SER A 140 -50.16 43.04 10.18
C SER A 140 -50.37 44.17 9.19
N VAL A 141 -51.12 45.21 9.58
CA VAL A 141 -51.42 46.37 8.73
C VAL A 141 -50.84 47.62 9.38
N VAL A 142 -50.11 48.41 8.58
CA VAL A 142 -49.55 49.71 9.00
C VAL A 142 -49.99 50.75 7.99
N CYS A 143 -50.69 51.78 8.44
CA CYS A 143 -51.20 52.87 7.60
C CYS A 143 -50.35 54.12 7.82
N THR A 144 -49.95 54.79 6.75
CA THR A 144 -49.08 55.97 6.84
C THR A 144 -49.61 57.14 6.02
N GLU A 145 -49.39 58.35 6.51
CA GLU A 145 -49.56 59.61 5.79
C GLU A 145 -48.21 60.34 5.76
N GLU A 146 -47.75 60.73 4.56
CA GLU A 146 -46.45 61.38 4.34
C GLU A 146 -45.25 60.64 5.01
N GLY A 147 -45.35 59.31 5.13
CA GLY A 147 -44.31 58.45 5.73
C GLY A 147 -44.36 58.35 7.27
N THR A 148 -45.38 58.92 7.91
CA THR A 148 -45.62 58.78 9.36
C THR A 148 -46.82 57.87 9.60
N GLU A 149 -46.71 56.93 10.53
CA GLU A 149 -47.81 56.05 10.92
C GLU A 149 -48.98 56.86 11.50
N VAL A 150 -50.19 56.54 11.05
CA VAL A 150 -51.41 57.21 11.49
C VAL A 150 -51.99 56.53 12.72
N GLU A 151 -52.53 57.31 13.64
CA GLU A 151 -53.28 56.80 14.79
C GLU A 151 -54.76 56.72 14.43
N PHE A 152 -55.41 55.62 14.84
CA PHE A 152 -56.84 55.44 14.65
C PHE A 152 -57.63 55.82 15.93
N PRO A 153 -58.81 56.47 15.82
CA PRO A 153 -59.50 56.84 14.58
C PRO A 153 -58.80 57.97 13.81
N TYR A 154 -58.86 57.89 12.48
CA TYR A 154 -58.19 58.77 11.53
C TYR A 154 -59.21 59.47 10.62
N THR A 155 -59.12 60.79 10.50
CA THR A 155 -59.95 61.58 9.59
C THR A 155 -59.36 61.55 8.18
N LEU A 156 -60.00 60.81 7.27
CA LEU A 156 -59.65 60.77 5.85
C LEU A 156 -60.46 61.82 5.09
N GLY A 157 -59.78 62.88 4.65
CA GLY A 157 -60.40 64.02 3.97
C GLY A 157 -61.19 63.65 2.70
N ALA A 158 -62.15 64.50 2.34
CA ALA A 158 -62.91 64.36 1.10
C ALA A 158 -61.99 64.31 -0.14
N GLY A 159 -62.03 63.21 -0.90
CA GLY A 159 -61.17 62.99 -2.08
C GLY A 159 -59.78 62.43 -1.78
N ASP A 160 -59.38 62.34 -0.51
CA ASP A 160 -58.05 61.90 -0.10
C ASP A 160 -57.92 60.37 -0.11
N THR A 161 -56.67 59.92 0.02
CA THR A 161 -56.31 58.51 0.05
C THR A 161 -55.38 58.20 1.21
N LEU A 162 -55.71 57.17 1.98
CA LEU A 162 -54.84 56.56 2.98
C LEU A 162 -54.22 55.29 2.39
N VAL A 163 -52.90 55.18 2.49
CA VAL A 163 -52.15 54.01 2.03
C VAL A 163 -51.67 53.21 3.23
N CYS A 164 -51.94 51.92 3.23
CA CYS A 164 -51.44 50.98 4.23
C CYS A 164 -50.61 49.88 3.56
N THR A 165 -49.53 49.47 4.21
CA THR A 165 -48.82 48.24 3.87
C THR A 165 -49.32 47.11 4.75
N TYR A 166 -49.31 45.89 4.23
CA TYR A 166 -49.61 44.71 5.04
C TYR A 166 -48.62 43.58 4.77
N SER A 167 -48.40 42.73 5.77
CA SER A 167 -47.67 41.46 5.60
C SER A 167 -48.24 40.35 6.47
N ALA A 168 -48.13 39.11 6.01
CA ALA A 168 -48.47 37.92 6.76
C ALA A 168 -47.64 36.71 6.31
N ASP A 169 -47.17 35.93 7.28
CA ASP A 169 -46.63 34.59 7.07
C ASP A 169 -47.79 33.59 7.01
N LEU A 170 -47.75 32.69 6.03
CA LEU A 170 -48.83 31.75 5.72
C LEU A 170 -48.40 30.32 6.06
N PRO A 171 -49.34 29.46 6.48
CA PRO A 171 -49.04 28.07 6.81
C PRO A 171 -48.77 27.17 5.59
N SER A 172 -49.13 27.58 4.37
CA SER A 172 -48.99 26.76 3.15
C SER A 172 -49.09 27.57 1.86
N ALA A 173 -48.85 26.92 0.71
CA ALA A 173 -49.10 27.45 -0.64
C ALA A 173 -50.57 27.36 -1.10
N ALA A 174 -51.50 26.92 -0.24
CA ALA A 174 -52.90 26.76 -0.64
C ALA A 174 -53.46 28.09 -1.18
N PRO A 175 -54.19 28.06 -2.31
CA PRO A 175 -54.77 29.27 -2.87
C PRO A 175 -55.71 29.90 -1.87
N GLY A 176 -55.75 31.23 -1.87
CA GLY A 176 -56.48 31.97 -0.87
C GLY A 176 -57.05 33.28 -1.39
N GLU A 177 -57.80 33.93 -0.51
CA GLU A 177 -58.32 35.27 -0.74
C GLU A 177 -57.92 36.15 0.42
N ASN A 178 -57.32 37.30 0.10
CA ASN A 178 -57.06 38.33 1.07
C ASN A 178 -58.11 39.45 0.96
N LYS A 179 -58.80 39.75 2.06
CA LYS A 179 -59.85 40.75 2.15
C LYS A 179 -59.45 41.86 3.14
N ALA A 180 -59.29 43.07 2.61
CA ALA A 180 -59.16 44.29 3.41
C ALA A 180 -60.53 44.91 3.72
N ALA A 181 -60.67 45.48 4.91
CA ALA A 181 -61.83 46.24 5.34
C ALA A 181 -61.38 47.54 6.02
N ALA A 182 -61.88 48.67 5.53
CA ALA A 182 -61.74 49.97 6.19
C ALA A 182 -63.04 50.27 6.93
N PHE A 183 -63.02 50.10 8.24
CA PHE A 183 -64.18 50.35 9.09
C PHE A 183 -64.22 51.82 9.50
N VAL A 184 -65.42 52.38 9.60
CA VAL A 184 -65.65 53.76 10.05
C VAL A 184 -66.23 53.78 11.47
N THR A 185 -66.18 54.94 12.12
CA THR A 185 -66.90 55.15 13.39
C THR A 185 -68.41 55.26 13.15
N GLY A 186 -69.22 55.07 14.19
CA GLY A 186 -70.69 55.21 14.07
C GLY A 186 -71.16 56.63 13.76
N GLU A 187 -70.27 57.61 13.86
CA GLU A 187 -70.54 59.04 13.59
C GLU A 187 -70.21 59.43 12.14
N SER A 188 -69.49 58.57 11.40
CA SER A 188 -69.11 58.83 10.00
C SER A 188 -70.32 58.90 9.06
N GLU A 189 -70.34 59.92 8.20
CA GLU A 189 -71.33 60.06 7.11
C GLU A 189 -70.95 59.22 5.87
N VAL A 190 -69.72 58.71 5.81
CA VAL A 190 -69.19 57.81 4.78
C VAL A 190 -69.27 56.36 5.27
N ALA A 191 -69.69 55.42 4.41
CA ALA A 191 -69.80 54.00 4.74
C ALA A 191 -68.47 53.25 4.61
N GLU A 192 -68.35 52.11 5.30
CA GLU A 192 -67.17 51.22 5.23
C GLU A 192 -66.90 50.69 3.82
N GLY A 193 -65.64 50.31 3.57
CA GLY A 193 -65.17 49.83 2.27
C GLY A 193 -64.45 48.50 2.36
N PHE A 194 -64.52 47.72 1.28
CA PHE A 194 -63.87 46.40 1.20
C PHE A 194 -63.08 46.24 -0.09
N GLY A 195 -61.89 45.67 0.03
CA GLY A 195 -61.00 45.32 -1.08
C GLY A 195 -60.61 43.85 -1.02
N ARG A 196 -60.34 43.24 -2.17
CA ARG A 196 -59.99 41.82 -2.28
C ARG A 196 -58.83 41.64 -3.24
N ALA A 197 -57.93 40.72 -2.92
CA ALA A 197 -56.87 40.24 -3.81
C ALA A 197 -56.73 38.72 -3.65
N ALA A 198 -56.44 38.02 -4.74
CA ALA A 198 -56.14 36.59 -4.68
C ALA A 198 -54.75 36.36 -4.08
N VAL A 199 -54.60 35.34 -3.25
CA VAL A 199 -53.30 34.84 -2.79
C VAL A 199 -53.01 33.61 -3.64
N ASP A 200 -52.03 33.73 -4.53
CA ASP A 200 -51.62 32.68 -5.47
C ASP A 200 -50.10 32.57 -5.49
N PHE A 201 -49.59 31.35 -5.38
CA PHE A 201 -48.17 31.04 -5.36
C PHE A 201 -47.62 30.60 -6.71
N SER A 202 -48.45 30.52 -7.76
CA SER A 202 -48.03 30.10 -9.11
C SER A 202 -46.99 31.04 -9.74
N ASP A 203 -47.07 32.34 -9.44
CA ASP A 203 -46.13 33.39 -9.87
C ASP A 203 -45.39 34.03 -8.68
N ALA A 204 -45.22 33.29 -7.58
CA ALA A 204 -44.53 33.80 -6.38
C ALA A 204 -43.07 34.18 -6.68
N THR A 205 -42.58 35.19 -5.97
CA THR A 205 -41.14 35.45 -5.93
C THR A 205 -40.47 34.38 -5.09
N VAL A 206 -39.57 33.61 -5.69
CA VAL A 206 -38.89 32.49 -5.04
C VAL A 206 -37.48 32.91 -4.60
N SER A 207 -37.16 32.68 -3.34
CA SER A 207 -35.80 32.71 -2.81
C SER A 207 -35.25 31.29 -2.79
N GLU A 208 -34.23 30.99 -3.60
CA GLU A 208 -33.69 29.63 -3.75
C GLU A 208 -32.36 29.45 -3.00
N VAL A 209 -32.18 28.27 -2.39
CA VAL A 209 -30.95 27.83 -1.72
C VAL A 209 -30.66 26.39 -2.15
N GLY A 210 -29.38 26.03 -2.27
CA GLY A 210 -28.95 24.68 -2.65
C GLY A 210 -28.88 24.47 -4.16
N THR A 211 -28.76 25.55 -4.94
CA THR A 211 -28.92 25.50 -6.40
C THR A 211 -27.72 24.87 -7.12
N CYS A 212 -26.58 24.74 -6.43
CA CYS A 212 -25.36 24.14 -6.96
C CYS A 212 -24.64 23.28 -5.92
N VAL A 213 -23.94 22.25 -6.42
CA VAL A 213 -23.07 21.37 -5.64
C VAL A 213 -21.68 21.29 -6.26
N ASP A 214 -20.63 21.31 -5.43
CA ASP A 214 -19.26 21.01 -5.81
C ASP A 214 -18.99 19.51 -5.61
N VAL A 215 -18.45 18.85 -6.63
CA VAL A 215 -18.28 17.39 -6.67
C VAL A 215 -16.80 17.03 -6.64
N GLY A 216 -16.44 16.14 -5.72
CA GLY A 216 -15.10 15.58 -5.55
C GLY A 216 -15.09 14.07 -5.64
N ASP A 217 -13.92 13.49 -5.89
CA ASP A 217 -13.71 12.06 -6.10
C ASP A 217 -12.41 11.61 -5.43
N VAL A 218 -12.52 10.67 -4.50
CA VAL A 218 -11.38 10.13 -3.76
C VAL A 218 -11.20 8.67 -4.10
N LEU A 219 -10.05 8.34 -4.67
CA LEU A 219 -9.71 6.98 -5.09
C LEU A 219 -8.68 6.36 -4.15
N ALA A 220 -8.94 5.14 -3.70
CA ALA A 220 -8.05 4.35 -2.86
C ALA A 220 -7.80 2.96 -3.45
N VAL A 221 -6.53 2.54 -3.42
CA VAL A 221 -6.08 1.19 -3.78
C VAL A 221 -5.52 0.53 -2.52
N ASN A 222 -6.01 -0.67 -2.18
CA ASN A 222 -5.66 -1.43 -0.98
C ASN A 222 -5.76 -0.60 0.32
N GLY A 223 -6.78 0.26 0.39
CA GLY A 223 -7.03 1.15 1.52
C GLY A 223 -6.12 2.39 1.57
N THR A 224 -5.20 2.56 0.62
CA THR A 224 -4.35 3.75 0.50
C THR A 224 -4.95 4.70 -0.52
N GLN A 225 -5.22 5.94 -0.12
CA GLN A 225 -5.67 6.99 -1.04
C GLN A 225 -4.56 7.31 -2.05
N VAL A 226 -4.89 7.25 -3.34
CA VAL A 226 -3.98 7.50 -4.47
C VAL A 226 -4.40 8.69 -5.32
N ALA A 227 -5.67 9.13 -5.22
CA ALA A 227 -6.16 10.33 -5.88
C ALA A 227 -7.20 11.08 -5.02
N ASP A 228 -7.25 12.39 -5.20
CA ASP A 228 -8.24 13.32 -4.64
C ASP A 228 -8.49 14.40 -5.70
N GLU A 229 -9.59 14.27 -6.42
CA GLU A 229 -9.87 15.09 -7.60
C GLU A 229 -11.17 15.85 -7.44
N SER A 230 -11.22 17.06 -7.99
CA SER A 230 -12.47 17.78 -8.18
C SER A 230 -13.01 17.47 -9.58
N LEU A 231 -14.24 16.94 -9.64
CA LEU A 231 -14.92 16.67 -10.91
C LEU A 231 -15.56 17.95 -11.48
N GLY A 232 -15.93 18.88 -10.60
CA GLY A 232 -16.46 20.19 -10.96
C GLY A 232 -17.73 20.54 -10.18
N GLN A 233 -18.33 21.65 -10.56
CA GLN A 233 -19.60 22.12 -10.00
C GLN A 233 -20.75 21.70 -10.92
N VAL A 234 -21.88 21.32 -10.32
CA VAL A 234 -23.14 21.02 -11.01
C VAL A 234 -24.23 21.90 -10.41
N CYS A 235 -24.92 22.64 -11.24
CA CYS A 235 -26.06 23.47 -10.87
C CYS A 235 -27.36 22.93 -11.49
N LEU A 236 -28.51 23.42 -11.02
CA LEU A 236 -29.83 23.00 -11.54
C LEU A 236 -29.96 23.15 -13.07
N GLY A 237 -29.31 24.16 -13.66
CA GLY A 237 -29.30 24.38 -15.11
C GLY A 237 -28.50 23.35 -15.91
N ASP A 238 -27.70 22.52 -15.24
CA ASP A 238 -26.91 21.44 -15.85
C ASP A 238 -27.66 20.10 -15.85
N LEU A 239 -28.79 20.00 -15.13
CA LEU A 239 -29.66 18.83 -15.15
C LEU A 239 -30.33 18.69 -16.52
N ASP A 240 -30.44 17.46 -17.00
CA ASP A 240 -31.16 17.15 -18.23
C ASP A 240 -32.69 17.16 -18.03
N ASP A 241 -33.43 16.87 -19.10
CA ASP A 241 -34.91 16.84 -19.09
C ASP A 241 -35.48 15.77 -18.11
N SER A 242 -34.66 14.82 -17.64
CA SER A 242 -35.04 13.83 -16.63
C SER A 242 -34.71 14.26 -15.20
N GLY A 243 -34.06 15.41 -15.03
CA GLY A 243 -33.63 15.93 -13.73
C GLY A 243 -32.32 15.33 -13.23
N GLU A 244 -31.51 14.77 -14.13
CA GLU A 244 -30.25 14.12 -13.79
C GLU A 244 -29.06 14.83 -14.45
N ALA A 245 -27.91 14.82 -13.79
CA ALA A 245 -26.62 15.20 -14.35
C ALA A 245 -25.55 14.20 -13.90
N GLY A 246 -24.37 14.26 -14.48
CA GLY A 246 -23.31 13.35 -14.06
C GLY A 246 -21.99 13.52 -14.75
N PHE A 247 -21.02 12.76 -14.26
CA PHE A 247 -19.67 12.67 -14.80
C PHE A 247 -19.39 11.23 -15.20
N THR A 248 -18.84 11.06 -16.41
CA THR A 248 -18.32 9.78 -16.87
C THR A 248 -16.84 9.94 -17.15
N TYR A 249 -16.02 9.07 -16.58
CA TYR A 249 -14.58 9.08 -16.81
C TYR A 249 -13.98 7.70 -16.67
N THR A 250 -12.86 7.51 -17.36
CA THR A 250 -12.09 6.26 -17.34
C THR A 250 -10.83 6.45 -16.50
N ARG A 251 -10.48 5.43 -15.73
CA ARG A 251 -9.18 5.29 -15.08
C ARG A 251 -8.59 3.94 -15.39
N SER A 252 -7.27 3.90 -15.57
CA SER A 252 -6.55 2.68 -15.91
C SER A 252 -5.76 2.13 -14.72
N PHE A 253 -5.83 0.82 -14.52
CA PHE A 253 -5.20 0.11 -13.41
C PHE A 253 -4.32 -1.02 -13.95
N GLY A 254 -3.14 -1.25 -13.39
CA GLY A 254 -2.28 -2.34 -13.87
C GLY A 254 -0.98 -2.45 -13.09
N ALA A 255 -0.27 -3.56 -13.27
CA ALA A 255 1.06 -3.75 -12.68
C ALA A 255 2.20 -3.20 -13.58
N ALA A 256 1.92 -2.95 -14.86
CA ALA A 256 2.88 -2.44 -15.82
C ALA A 256 3.00 -0.90 -15.83
N ASP A 257 4.17 -0.41 -16.26
CA ASP A 257 4.39 1.01 -16.55
C ASP A 257 3.41 1.50 -17.63
N GLY A 258 2.49 2.40 -17.27
CA GLY A 258 1.52 3.00 -18.18
C GLY A 258 0.06 3.01 -17.70
N ALA A 259 -0.26 2.34 -16.59
CA ALA A 259 -1.52 2.54 -15.90
C ALA A 259 -1.53 3.86 -15.09
N ASP A 260 -2.69 4.50 -14.96
CA ASP A 260 -2.85 5.68 -14.10
C ASP A 260 -2.59 5.32 -12.62
N PHE A 261 -3.01 4.12 -12.22
CA PHE A 261 -2.86 3.61 -10.86
C PHE A 261 -2.21 2.23 -10.83
N GLN A 262 -1.13 2.12 -10.06
CA GLN A 262 -0.38 0.90 -9.87
C GLN A 262 -1.17 -0.13 -9.06
N LEU A 263 -1.20 -1.37 -9.54
CA LEU A 263 -1.60 -2.56 -8.80
C LEU A 263 -0.38 -3.41 -8.44
N TRP A 264 -0.50 -4.22 -7.40
CA TRP A 264 0.56 -5.15 -6.98
C TRP A 264 0.20 -6.59 -7.29
N CYS A 265 1.18 -7.48 -7.29
CA CYS A 265 0.94 -8.91 -7.43
C CYS A 265 -0.01 -9.44 -6.34
N GLY A 266 -0.94 -10.32 -6.74
CA GLY A 266 -1.97 -10.87 -5.87
C GLY A 266 -3.23 -10.01 -5.81
N ASP A 267 -3.99 -10.17 -4.73
CA ASP A 267 -5.29 -9.51 -4.55
C ASP A 267 -5.15 -8.00 -4.37
N ASN A 268 -5.86 -7.24 -5.20
CA ASN A 268 -6.03 -5.80 -5.06
C ASN A 268 -7.50 -5.46 -4.84
N SER A 269 -7.74 -4.39 -4.08
CA SER A 269 -9.05 -3.79 -3.90
C SER A 269 -8.98 -2.31 -4.23
N VAL A 270 -9.85 -1.87 -5.13
CA VAL A 270 -10.02 -0.47 -5.51
C VAL A 270 -11.35 0.01 -4.97
N ARG A 271 -11.33 1.14 -4.27
CA ARG A 271 -12.51 1.87 -3.84
C ARG A 271 -12.43 3.28 -4.40
N ASN A 272 -13.53 3.76 -4.95
CA ASN A 272 -13.66 5.11 -5.44
C ASN A 272 -14.91 5.75 -4.82
N ASP A 273 -14.73 6.87 -4.13
CA ASP A 273 -15.75 7.57 -3.37
C ASP A 273 -16.01 8.95 -3.99
N ALA A 274 -17.16 9.12 -4.64
CA ALA A 274 -17.62 10.42 -5.09
C ALA A 274 -18.37 11.11 -3.95
N THR A 275 -18.11 12.40 -3.77
CA THR A 275 -18.75 13.24 -2.76
C THR A 275 -19.26 14.51 -3.39
N PHE A 276 -20.30 15.11 -2.82
CA PHE A 276 -20.68 16.46 -3.17
C PHE A 276 -20.82 17.32 -1.92
N LYS A 277 -20.72 18.63 -2.11
CA LYS A 277 -21.02 19.63 -1.09
C LYS A 277 -21.88 20.73 -1.68
N VAL A 278 -22.95 21.12 -0.99
CA VAL A 278 -23.81 22.25 -1.39
C VAL A 278 -23.02 23.56 -1.26
N VAL A 279 -23.08 24.39 -2.32
CA VAL A 279 -22.25 25.60 -2.46
C VAL A 279 -22.82 26.78 -1.68
N ASP A 280 -24.14 26.93 -1.72
CA ASP A 280 -24.90 28.09 -1.23
C ASP A 280 -25.85 27.75 -0.07
N GLY A 281 -25.71 26.56 0.53
CA GLY A 281 -26.58 26.07 1.61
C GLY A 281 -25.80 25.41 2.75
N ASP A 282 -26.47 25.30 3.91
CA ASP A 282 -25.96 24.61 5.10
C ASP A 282 -26.27 23.09 5.08
N GLU A 283 -26.89 22.58 4.02
CA GLU A 283 -27.18 21.16 3.87
C GLU A 283 -25.89 20.32 3.84
N ALA A 284 -25.94 19.16 4.50
CA ALA A 284 -24.83 18.23 4.51
C ALA A 284 -24.63 17.62 3.11
N GLY A 285 -23.37 17.46 2.72
CA GLY A 285 -23.01 16.79 1.49
C GLY A 285 -23.38 15.29 1.48
N GLY A 286 -23.37 14.69 0.29
CA GLY A 286 -23.57 13.26 0.11
C GLY A 286 -22.31 12.53 -0.32
N THR A 287 -22.33 11.20 -0.26
CA THR A 287 -21.23 10.34 -0.73
C THR A 287 -21.80 9.08 -1.36
N ALA A 288 -21.23 8.67 -2.49
CA ALA A 288 -21.51 7.39 -3.14
C ALA A 288 -20.20 6.70 -3.53
N SER A 289 -20.20 5.37 -3.44
CA SER A 289 -18.99 4.57 -3.57
C SER A 289 -19.16 3.48 -4.61
N ALA A 290 -18.16 3.30 -5.45
CA ALA A 290 -18.04 2.14 -6.33
C ALA A 290 -16.63 1.55 -6.18
N GLY A 291 -16.51 0.24 -6.29
CA GLY A 291 -15.23 -0.43 -6.12
C GLY A 291 -15.24 -1.83 -6.69
N PHE A 292 -14.04 -2.37 -6.86
CA PHE A 292 -13.83 -3.70 -7.39
C PHE A 292 -12.61 -4.36 -6.74
N SER A 293 -12.52 -5.67 -6.89
CA SER A 293 -11.33 -6.45 -6.54
C SER A 293 -10.82 -7.17 -7.78
N VAL A 294 -9.50 -7.28 -7.89
CA VAL A 294 -8.84 -7.97 -8.99
C VAL A 294 -7.56 -8.62 -8.48
N ASP A 295 -7.34 -9.88 -8.84
CA ASP A 295 -6.10 -10.60 -8.54
C ASP A 295 -5.13 -10.43 -9.72
N VAL A 296 -4.00 -9.77 -9.47
CA VAL A 296 -2.95 -9.63 -10.48
C VAL A 296 -2.06 -10.85 -10.44
N LYS A 297 -2.12 -11.66 -11.50
CA LYS A 297 -1.20 -12.77 -11.69
C LYS A 297 0.11 -12.24 -12.24
N CYS A 298 1.05 -12.09 -11.31
CA CYS A 298 2.45 -11.96 -11.64
C CYS A 298 3.06 -13.32 -11.95
N GLU A 299 3.95 -13.35 -12.94
CA GLU A 299 4.85 -14.48 -13.08
C GLU A 299 5.74 -14.49 -11.82
N PRO A 300 5.85 -15.62 -11.10
CA PRO A 300 6.79 -15.66 -9.98
C PRO A 300 8.17 -15.24 -10.50
N PRO A 301 8.94 -14.46 -9.74
CA PRO A 301 10.30 -14.14 -10.16
C PRO A 301 10.99 -15.47 -10.45
N VAL A 302 11.49 -15.63 -11.68
CA VAL A 302 12.48 -16.66 -11.96
C VAL A 302 13.63 -16.39 -10.98
N VAL A 303 13.83 -17.30 -10.03
CA VAL A 303 15.01 -17.28 -9.18
C VAL A 303 16.19 -17.69 -10.06
N ASP A 304 16.64 -16.77 -10.92
CA ASP A 304 17.80 -16.99 -11.80
C ASP A 304 19.12 -16.90 -11.03
N GLU A 305 19.08 -16.65 -9.72
CA GLU A 305 20.25 -16.79 -8.87
C GLU A 305 20.37 -18.25 -8.43
N PHE A 306 21.31 -18.95 -9.06
CA PHE A 306 21.77 -20.23 -8.58
C PHE A 306 22.30 -20.08 -7.14
N THR A 307 22.07 -21.08 -6.30
CA THR A 307 22.50 -21.12 -4.90
C THR A 307 23.24 -22.42 -4.61
N GLY A 308 24.07 -22.43 -3.57
CA GLY A 308 24.87 -23.59 -3.21
C GLY A 308 25.52 -23.45 -1.84
N CYS A 309 25.48 -24.53 -1.08
CA CYS A 309 26.11 -24.67 0.23
C CYS A 309 27.51 -25.30 0.10
N THR A 310 28.44 -24.80 0.90
CA THR A 310 29.86 -25.18 0.83
C THR A 310 30.12 -26.61 1.33
N PRO A 311 31.26 -27.24 0.98
CA PRO A 311 31.66 -28.51 1.58
C PRO A 311 31.70 -28.47 3.12
N GLY A 312 32.11 -27.34 3.70
CA GLY A 312 32.15 -27.13 5.14
C GLY A 312 30.75 -27.12 5.78
N PHE A 313 29.76 -26.51 5.13
CA PHE A 313 28.37 -26.57 5.59
C PHE A 313 27.89 -28.03 5.65
N TRP A 314 28.01 -28.77 4.54
CA TRP A 314 27.54 -30.16 4.46
C TRP A 314 28.27 -31.11 5.42
N ALA A 315 29.54 -30.85 5.72
CA ALA A 315 30.31 -31.62 6.69
C ALA A 315 29.78 -31.48 8.12
N ASN A 316 29.30 -30.28 8.47
CA ASN A 316 28.88 -29.92 9.81
C ASN A 316 27.36 -30.06 10.03
N THR A 317 26.57 -30.01 8.95
CA THR A 317 25.10 -30.02 9.03
C THR A 317 24.51 -31.38 8.63
N ARG A 318 24.50 -32.33 9.57
CA ARG A 318 24.06 -33.71 9.29
C ARG A 318 22.57 -33.86 9.04
N ALA A 319 21.74 -33.03 9.68
CA ALA A 319 20.28 -33.12 9.59
C ALA A 319 19.71 -32.59 8.28
N ALA A 320 20.49 -31.85 7.49
CA ALA A 320 20.04 -31.22 6.25
C ALA A 320 20.30 -32.06 4.98
N TRP A 321 20.92 -33.26 5.12
CA TRP A 321 21.29 -34.08 3.97
C TRP A 321 20.02 -34.53 3.21
N PRO A 322 19.93 -34.21 1.90
CA PRO A 322 18.77 -34.60 1.11
C PRO A 322 18.78 -36.10 0.82
N GLU A 323 17.58 -36.70 0.84
CA GLU A 323 17.37 -38.05 0.32
C GLU A 323 17.72 -38.09 -1.19
N PRO A 324 18.27 -39.20 -1.72
CA PRO A 324 18.56 -40.46 -1.04
C PRO A 324 19.95 -40.55 -0.39
N PHE A 325 20.70 -39.44 -0.34
CA PHE A 325 22.12 -39.48 0.00
C PHE A 325 22.38 -39.57 1.50
N SER A 326 23.32 -40.44 1.86
CA SER A 326 23.78 -40.65 3.23
C SER A 326 25.28 -40.42 3.37
N ARG A 327 25.73 -40.09 4.57
CA ARG A 327 27.17 -39.84 4.86
C ARG A 327 28.05 -41.07 4.64
N THR A 328 27.44 -42.26 4.60
CA THR A 328 28.13 -43.54 4.43
C THR A 328 28.18 -43.99 2.98
N ASP A 329 27.42 -43.38 2.08
CA ASP A 329 27.46 -43.71 0.65
C ASP A 329 28.86 -43.45 0.13
N THR A 330 29.40 -44.38 -0.65
CA THR A 330 30.76 -44.30 -1.15
C THR A 330 30.83 -43.59 -2.50
N PHE A 331 32.00 -43.04 -2.83
CA PHE A 331 32.27 -42.49 -4.16
C PHE A 331 31.87 -43.48 -5.27
N GLY A 332 32.28 -44.74 -5.15
CA GLY A 332 31.97 -45.78 -6.13
C GLY A 332 30.48 -46.09 -6.29
N GLU A 333 29.67 -45.88 -5.24
CA GLU A 333 28.22 -46.08 -5.28
C GLU A 333 27.48 -44.88 -5.90
N VAL A 334 27.93 -43.66 -5.61
CA VAL A 334 27.25 -42.41 -6.01
C VAL A 334 27.70 -41.94 -7.39
N PHE A 335 29.01 -41.86 -7.60
CA PHE A 335 29.60 -41.29 -8.82
C PHE A 335 30.08 -42.38 -9.77
N GLY A 336 30.62 -43.48 -9.27
CA GLY A 336 31.37 -44.42 -10.11
C GLY A 336 32.55 -43.74 -10.84
N GLY A 337 33.01 -44.31 -11.96
CA GLY A 337 34.07 -43.73 -12.78
C GLY A 337 35.51 -44.07 -12.35
N ASP A 338 36.47 -43.62 -13.16
CA ASP A 338 37.89 -44.00 -13.06
C ASP A 338 38.65 -43.11 -12.06
N VAL A 339 38.56 -43.45 -10.77
CA VAL A 339 39.33 -42.80 -9.70
C VAL A 339 40.47 -43.71 -9.20
N ASP A 340 41.49 -43.14 -8.55
CA ASP A 340 42.52 -43.93 -7.87
C ASP A 340 41.89 -44.96 -6.90
N PRO A 341 42.34 -46.23 -6.89
CA PRO A 341 41.75 -47.27 -6.05
C PRO A 341 41.70 -46.94 -4.54
N SER A 342 42.59 -46.09 -4.04
CA SER A 342 42.57 -45.63 -2.65
C SER A 342 41.40 -44.70 -2.33
N LEU A 343 40.77 -44.10 -3.35
CA LEU A 343 39.68 -43.15 -3.23
C LEU A 343 38.31 -43.76 -3.57
N ALA A 344 38.25 -44.90 -4.26
CA ALA A 344 36.98 -45.49 -4.73
C ALA A 344 35.99 -45.83 -3.60
N HIS A 345 36.50 -46.10 -2.38
CA HIS A 345 35.71 -46.53 -1.22
C HIS A 345 35.55 -45.45 -0.16
N ILE A 346 35.95 -44.20 -0.43
CA ILE A 346 35.74 -43.12 0.52
C ILE A 346 34.25 -42.75 0.57
N SER A 347 33.71 -42.50 1.76
CA SER A 347 32.32 -42.08 1.92
C SER A 347 32.12 -40.60 1.58
N LEU A 348 30.91 -40.20 1.13
CA LEU A 348 30.54 -38.81 0.87
C LEU A 348 30.87 -37.91 2.06
N GLY A 349 30.62 -38.37 3.29
CA GLY A 349 30.95 -37.61 4.50
C GLY A 349 32.46 -37.34 4.66
N ASN A 350 33.30 -38.30 4.26
CA ASN A 350 34.76 -38.16 4.31
C ASN A 350 35.31 -37.38 3.10
N MET A 351 34.64 -37.43 1.95
CA MET A 351 35.00 -36.63 0.76
C MET A 351 35.03 -35.13 1.07
N LEU A 352 34.04 -34.65 1.83
CA LEU A 352 33.92 -33.25 2.23
C LEU A 352 35.12 -32.72 3.02
N SER A 353 35.93 -33.60 3.61
CA SER A 353 37.12 -33.26 4.40
C SER A 353 38.44 -33.59 3.69
N LEU A 354 38.41 -33.98 2.41
CA LEU A 354 39.63 -34.26 1.67
C LEU A 354 40.48 -32.99 1.47
N GLY A 355 41.78 -33.13 1.64
CA GLY A 355 42.76 -32.11 1.25
C GLY A 355 43.20 -32.29 -0.20
N GLY A 356 44.01 -31.34 -0.68
CA GLY A 356 44.73 -31.45 -1.95
C GLY A 356 46.02 -32.27 -1.85
N GLY A 357 46.79 -32.29 -2.94
CA GLY A 357 48.09 -32.92 -2.98
C GLY A 357 48.70 -32.94 -4.38
N PRO A 358 49.92 -33.48 -4.52
CA PRO A 358 50.62 -33.52 -5.80
C PRO A 358 50.01 -34.54 -6.77
N GLY A 359 50.23 -34.31 -8.06
CA GLY A 359 49.88 -35.25 -9.13
C GLY A 359 48.38 -35.52 -9.30
N VAL A 360 48.01 -36.45 -10.17
CA VAL A 360 46.61 -36.69 -10.54
C VAL A 360 45.77 -37.09 -9.32
N VAL A 361 46.29 -37.92 -8.41
CA VAL A 361 45.58 -38.35 -7.19
C VAL A 361 45.22 -37.16 -6.29
N GLY A 362 46.10 -36.18 -6.15
CA GLY A 362 45.80 -34.97 -5.39
C GLY A 362 44.70 -34.12 -6.02
N ALA A 363 44.65 -34.02 -7.35
CA ALA A 363 43.57 -33.35 -8.07
C ALA A 363 42.24 -34.08 -7.93
N GLN A 364 42.26 -35.42 -8.00
CA GLN A 364 41.07 -36.23 -7.74
C GLN A 364 40.50 -35.97 -6.34
N ARG A 365 41.35 -35.85 -5.31
CA ARG A 365 40.88 -35.52 -3.94
C ARG A 365 40.19 -34.16 -3.86
N ILE A 366 40.69 -33.15 -4.58
CA ILE A 366 40.08 -31.81 -4.64
C ILE A 366 38.73 -31.89 -5.36
N LEU A 367 38.66 -32.58 -6.50
CA LEU A 367 37.40 -32.78 -7.23
C LEU A 367 36.37 -33.52 -6.38
N LEU A 368 36.76 -34.61 -5.71
CA LEU A 368 35.87 -35.40 -4.87
C LEU A 368 35.28 -34.56 -3.71
N ARG A 369 36.07 -33.65 -3.12
CA ARG A 369 35.58 -32.72 -2.09
C ARG A 369 34.48 -31.80 -2.65
N ALA A 370 34.73 -31.18 -3.80
CA ALA A 370 33.76 -30.27 -4.43
C ALA A 370 32.52 -31.03 -4.95
N ALA A 371 32.70 -32.22 -5.51
CA ALA A 371 31.65 -33.07 -6.02
C ALA A 371 30.68 -33.54 -4.92
N ALA A 372 31.18 -33.89 -3.73
CA ALA A 372 30.33 -34.25 -2.60
C ALA A 372 29.37 -33.13 -2.21
N ALA A 373 29.82 -31.88 -2.19
CA ALA A 373 28.94 -30.74 -1.92
C ALA A 373 27.99 -30.47 -3.10
N ALA A 374 28.49 -30.58 -4.33
CA ALA A 374 27.70 -30.34 -5.54
C ALA A 374 26.51 -31.29 -5.66
N VAL A 375 26.72 -32.59 -5.41
CA VAL A 375 25.63 -33.58 -5.51
C VAL A 375 24.59 -33.39 -4.40
N LEU A 376 25.01 -32.95 -3.19
CA LEU A 376 24.09 -32.64 -2.09
C LEU A 376 23.32 -31.34 -2.36
N ASN A 377 23.94 -30.33 -2.98
CA ASN A 377 23.24 -29.13 -3.43
C ASN A 377 22.23 -29.48 -4.53
N ALA A 378 22.64 -30.22 -5.55
CA ALA A 378 21.78 -30.63 -6.67
C ALA A 378 20.58 -31.49 -6.25
N ALA A 379 20.72 -32.27 -5.17
CA ALA A 379 19.65 -33.10 -4.62
C ALA A 379 18.72 -32.37 -3.65
N ASN A 380 19.09 -31.17 -3.20
CA ASN A 380 18.30 -30.43 -2.24
C ASN A 380 17.27 -29.55 -2.95
N GLU A 381 15.98 -29.78 -2.68
CA GLU A 381 14.88 -29.05 -3.34
C GLU A 381 14.86 -27.53 -3.05
N VAL A 382 15.58 -27.07 -2.02
CA VAL A 382 15.68 -25.65 -1.65
C VAL A 382 16.90 -24.99 -2.32
N ALA A 383 17.96 -25.76 -2.59
CA ALA A 383 19.13 -25.26 -3.30
C ALA A 383 18.88 -25.27 -4.82
N ASN A 384 18.90 -24.09 -5.42
CA ASN A 384 18.81 -23.91 -6.86
C ASN A 384 20.19 -24.10 -7.51
N TYR A 385 20.68 -25.34 -7.60
CA TYR A 385 22.05 -25.61 -8.06
C TYR A 385 22.17 -25.62 -9.60
N PRO A 386 23.29 -25.17 -10.19
CA PRO A 386 23.45 -25.09 -11.66
C PRO A 386 23.36 -26.40 -12.44
N LEU A 387 23.54 -27.54 -11.77
CA LEU A 387 23.37 -28.87 -12.33
C LEU A 387 22.41 -29.68 -11.46
N ASP A 388 21.67 -30.59 -12.09
CA ASP A 388 20.98 -31.65 -11.38
C ASP A 388 21.96 -32.79 -10.98
N VAL A 389 21.48 -33.75 -10.19
CA VAL A 389 22.29 -34.85 -9.66
C VAL A 389 22.98 -35.63 -10.79
N ASP A 390 22.25 -35.93 -11.87
CA ASP A 390 22.77 -36.67 -13.01
C ASP A 390 23.84 -35.87 -13.76
N GLY A 391 23.65 -34.56 -13.91
CA GLY A 391 24.63 -33.65 -14.51
C GLY A 391 25.93 -33.58 -13.71
N VAL A 392 25.85 -33.44 -12.38
CA VAL A 392 27.05 -33.45 -11.51
C VAL A 392 27.80 -34.77 -11.67
N ILE A 393 27.09 -35.91 -11.64
CA ILE A 393 27.71 -37.24 -11.80
C ILE A 393 28.40 -37.37 -13.17
N ALA A 394 27.73 -36.96 -14.24
CA ALA A 394 28.25 -37.06 -15.60
C ALA A 394 29.53 -36.23 -15.79
N GLU A 395 29.54 -34.98 -15.30
CA GLU A 395 30.72 -34.11 -15.38
C GLU A 395 31.89 -34.69 -14.58
N VAL A 396 31.65 -35.17 -13.35
CA VAL A 396 32.68 -35.79 -12.51
C VAL A 396 33.28 -37.03 -13.18
N GLN A 397 32.43 -37.92 -13.72
CA GLN A 397 32.90 -39.10 -14.45
C GLN A 397 33.73 -38.71 -15.69
N ALA A 398 33.26 -37.72 -16.44
CA ALA A 398 33.94 -37.24 -17.64
C ALA A 398 35.33 -36.69 -17.30
N ALA A 399 35.43 -35.81 -16.31
CA ALA A 399 36.72 -35.25 -15.88
C ALA A 399 37.68 -36.32 -15.37
N LEU A 400 37.20 -37.31 -14.59
CA LEU A 400 38.04 -38.38 -14.09
C LEU A 400 38.56 -39.31 -15.19
N ALA A 401 37.75 -39.61 -16.21
CA ALA A 401 38.11 -40.46 -17.34
C ALA A 401 39.26 -39.89 -18.19
N THR A 402 39.53 -38.59 -18.10
CA THR A 402 40.64 -37.93 -18.82
C THR A 402 42.00 -38.37 -18.27
N GLY A 403 42.07 -38.68 -16.96
CA GLY A 403 43.32 -38.85 -16.23
C GLY A 403 44.22 -37.61 -16.22
N ASP A 404 43.74 -36.47 -16.72
CA ASP A 404 44.49 -35.23 -16.84
C ASP A 404 44.31 -34.37 -15.59
N ARG A 405 45.44 -33.95 -15.00
CA ARG A 405 45.41 -33.14 -13.77
C ARG A 405 44.73 -31.79 -13.98
N GLY A 406 44.91 -31.16 -15.13
CA GLY A 406 44.34 -29.84 -15.44
C GLY A 406 42.83 -29.90 -15.60
N GLU A 407 42.32 -30.86 -16.37
CA GLU A 407 40.87 -31.03 -16.58
C GLU A 407 40.12 -31.41 -15.30
N ILE A 408 40.73 -32.26 -14.45
CA ILE A 408 40.17 -32.60 -13.13
C ILE A 408 40.09 -31.37 -12.21
N LEU A 409 41.14 -30.54 -12.19
CA LEU A 409 41.15 -29.32 -11.39
C LEU A 409 40.18 -28.25 -11.94
N ALA A 410 40.02 -28.17 -13.26
CA ALA A 410 39.09 -27.24 -13.89
C ALA A 410 37.64 -27.51 -13.45
N LEU A 411 37.22 -28.78 -13.49
CA LEU A 411 35.89 -29.14 -12.98
C LEU A 411 35.79 -28.92 -11.46
N ALA A 412 36.83 -29.26 -10.70
CA ALA A 412 36.82 -29.05 -9.25
C ALA A 412 36.60 -27.58 -8.89
N ALA A 413 37.25 -26.65 -9.59
CA ALA A 413 37.08 -25.22 -9.41
C ALA A 413 35.68 -24.74 -9.81
N GLN A 414 35.09 -25.29 -10.87
CA GLN A 414 33.74 -24.95 -11.30
C GLN A 414 32.68 -25.39 -10.27
N LEU A 415 32.78 -26.63 -9.76
CA LEU A 415 31.88 -27.11 -8.72
C LEU A 415 32.07 -26.33 -7.41
N ASP A 416 33.30 -25.97 -7.06
CA ASP A 416 33.58 -25.11 -5.90
C ASP A 416 32.92 -23.73 -6.05
N GLU A 417 33.03 -23.09 -7.22
CA GLU A 417 32.35 -21.81 -7.50
C GLU A 417 30.84 -21.92 -7.27
N TRP A 418 30.21 -22.98 -7.77
CA TRP A 418 28.77 -23.20 -7.59
C TRP A 418 28.39 -23.55 -6.16
N ASN A 419 29.23 -24.28 -5.43
CA ASN A 419 29.02 -24.58 -4.01
C ASN A 419 29.17 -23.35 -3.09
N ASN A 420 29.66 -22.23 -3.62
CA ASN A 420 29.87 -20.98 -2.89
C ASN A 420 28.90 -19.86 -3.33
N LEU A 421 27.82 -20.18 -4.04
CA LEU A 421 26.83 -19.20 -4.54
C LEU A 421 25.91 -18.61 -3.45
N GLY A 422 26.06 -19.07 -2.19
CA GLY A 422 25.24 -18.65 -1.06
C GLY A 422 24.32 -19.78 -0.64
N CYS A 423 24.41 -20.17 0.64
CA CYS A 423 23.69 -21.33 1.16
C CYS A 423 22.27 -20.92 1.59
N PRO A 424 21.20 -21.43 0.95
CA PRO A 424 19.83 -21.09 1.32
C PRO A 424 19.39 -21.76 2.63
N LEU A 425 20.21 -22.66 3.18
CA LEU A 425 19.92 -23.46 4.38
C LEU A 425 20.53 -22.88 5.67
N ASP A 426 21.36 -21.82 5.59
CA ASP A 426 22.06 -21.24 6.75
C ASP A 426 21.09 -20.74 7.85
N ASN A 427 19.87 -20.33 7.51
CA ASN A 427 18.85 -19.84 8.45
C ASN A 427 17.75 -20.86 8.77
N GLN A 428 17.83 -22.10 8.25
CA GLN A 428 16.73 -23.08 8.35
C GLN A 428 16.95 -24.18 9.39
N LEU A 429 18.03 -24.10 10.18
CA LEU A 429 18.34 -25.11 11.19
C LEU A 429 18.14 -24.53 12.59
N PRO A 430 17.41 -25.20 13.49
CA PRO A 430 17.31 -24.76 14.87
C PRO A 430 18.70 -24.76 15.51
N GLU A 431 19.05 -23.68 16.21
CA GLU A 431 20.29 -23.60 16.98
C GLU A 431 20.39 -24.79 17.95
N GLU A 432 21.29 -25.73 17.68
CA GLU A 432 21.69 -26.68 18.71
C GLU A 432 22.60 -25.97 19.71
N GLY A 433 22.03 -25.63 20.87
CA GLY A 433 22.76 -25.60 22.13
C GLY A 433 23.05 -24.24 22.76
N SER A 434 22.04 -23.40 22.96
CA SER A 434 22.02 -22.55 24.18
C SER A 434 21.37 -23.34 25.33
N PRO A 435 21.98 -23.42 26.53
CA PRO A 435 21.45 -24.24 27.61
C PRO A 435 20.11 -23.66 28.10
N ALA A 436 19.05 -24.46 27.99
CA ALA A 436 17.76 -24.13 28.57
C ALA A 436 17.85 -24.06 30.11
N PRO A 437 17.09 -23.15 30.75
CA PRO A 437 17.13 -22.95 32.18
C PRO A 437 16.57 -24.16 32.94
N ASP A 438 17.27 -24.49 34.02
CA ASP A 438 17.00 -25.57 34.97
C ASP A 438 15.54 -25.54 35.49
N PRO A 439 14.77 -26.64 35.39
CA PRO A 439 13.47 -26.71 36.04
C PRO A 439 13.65 -26.94 37.53
N THR A 440 13.32 -25.91 38.32
CA THR A 440 13.10 -26.00 39.77
C THR A 440 12.22 -27.20 40.14
N PRO A 441 12.64 -28.05 41.09
CA PRO A 441 11.73 -28.98 41.75
C PRO A 441 11.12 -28.32 43.00
N GLU A 442 9.79 -28.23 43.02
CA GLU A 442 9.04 -27.98 44.26
C GLU A 442 9.07 -29.23 45.15
N GLY A 443 9.60 -29.04 46.37
CA GLY A 443 8.98 -29.50 47.61
C GLY A 443 9.31 -30.91 48.11
N GLY A 444 9.94 -30.98 49.29
CA GLY A 444 9.83 -32.16 50.15
C GLY A 444 10.99 -32.46 51.10
N ASP A 445 11.27 -31.52 52.00
CA ASP A 445 11.91 -31.66 53.33
C ASP A 445 12.12 -33.10 53.86
N LYS A 446 13.39 -33.46 54.21
CA LYS A 446 13.80 -34.17 55.46
C LYS A 446 15.32 -34.03 55.72
N ASP A 447 15.64 -33.28 56.78
CA ASP A 447 16.52 -33.63 57.90
C ASP A 447 17.88 -34.36 57.71
N GLN A 448 18.92 -33.68 58.24
CA GLN A 448 20.01 -34.16 59.13
C GLN A 448 21.36 -34.71 58.58
N GLN A 449 22.36 -33.81 58.70
CA GLN A 449 23.76 -33.94 59.18
C GLN A 449 24.86 -34.78 58.48
N PRO A 450 26.15 -34.38 58.65
CA PRO A 450 27.27 -34.69 57.76
C PRO A 450 28.29 -35.70 58.32
N GLY A 451 29.18 -36.14 57.44
CA GLY A 451 30.46 -36.82 57.68
C GLY A 451 30.81 -37.69 56.46
N GLU A 452 32.03 -38.07 56.14
CA GLU A 452 33.41 -37.73 56.46
C GLU A 452 34.23 -38.76 55.61
N VAL A 453 35.38 -38.35 55.06
CA VAL A 453 36.56 -39.16 54.67
C VAL A 453 36.47 -40.42 53.77
N GLY A 454 37.45 -40.51 52.86
CA GLY A 454 37.88 -41.76 52.24
C GLY A 454 38.94 -41.56 51.15
N GLU A 455 40.19 -41.32 51.56
CA GLU A 455 41.40 -41.46 50.74
C GLU A 455 41.58 -42.90 50.25
N GLY A 456 42.32 -43.06 49.14
CA GLY A 456 42.78 -44.36 48.64
C GLY A 456 43.72 -44.21 47.44
N ASP A 457 45.01 -44.26 47.75
CA ASP A 457 46.19 -44.44 46.87
C ASP A 457 46.05 -45.73 45.99
N ASP A 458 46.90 -46.12 45.05
CA ASP A 458 48.32 -45.88 44.72
C ASP A 458 48.56 -46.57 43.34
N ASP A 459 49.79 -46.40 42.83
CA ASP A 459 50.58 -47.31 41.98
C ASP A 459 50.98 -46.78 40.59
N GLY A 460 52.19 -46.18 40.57
CA GLY A 460 53.10 -46.10 39.41
C GLY A 460 53.55 -47.49 38.93
N LYS A 461 54.38 -47.68 37.91
CA LYS A 461 55.58 -47.01 37.38
C LYS A 461 55.73 -47.49 35.90
N ASP A 462 56.49 -46.86 35.03
CA ASP A 462 57.94 -47.09 34.88
C ASP A 462 58.55 -46.07 33.92
N GLU A 463 59.74 -45.57 34.31
CA GLU A 463 60.69 -44.81 33.50
C GLU A 463 61.68 -45.78 32.82
N ASP A 464 62.06 -45.56 31.55
CA ASP A 464 63.48 -45.61 31.13
C ASP A 464 63.68 -44.97 29.74
N ASN A 465 64.92 -44.57 29.53
CA ASN A 465 65.48 -43.51 28.72
C ASN A 465 65.78 -43.86 27.25
N GLY A 466 65.71 -42.81 26.42
CA GLY A 466 66.81 -42.38 25.54
C GLY A 466 66.95 -43.02 24.16
N GLU A 467 66.68 -42.22 23.12
CA GLU A 467 67.65 -41.98 22.04
C GLU A 467 67.36 -40.62 21.38
N ASP A 468 68.38 -39.76 21.42
CA ASP A 468 68.47 -38.44 20.79
C ASP A 468 69.19 -38.65 19.46
N ASP A 469 68.42 -38.99 18.44
CA ASP A 469 68.83 -38.98 17.05
C ASP A 469 68.51 -37.61 16.45
N GLY A 470 69.51 -36.73 16.51
CA GLY A 470 69.54 -35.42 15.87
C GLY A 470 69.26 -35.48 14.37
N LYS A 471 67.96 -35.50 14.01
CA LYS A 471 67.48 -34.91 12.76
C LYS A 471 67.62 -33.40 12.91
N GLU A 472 68.50 -32.84 12.09
CA GLU A 472 68.41 -31.46 11.64
C GLU A 472 66.93 -31.11 11.41
N PRO A 473 66.37 -30.07 12.06
CA PRO A 473 64.93 -29.84 12.01
C PRO A 473 64.53 -29.68 10.55
N GLU A 474 63.65 -30.55 10.06
CA GLU A 474 62.99 -30.34 8.79
C GLU A 474 62.28 -28.99 8.92
N VAL A 475 62.76 -27.98 8.19
CA VAL A 475 62.11 -26.67 8.11
C VAL A 475 60.75 -26.88 7.47
N THR A 476 59.73 -27.05 8.31
CA THR A 476 58.35 -27.21 7.85
C THR A 476 57.85 -25.86 7.36
N LEU A 477 57.39 -25.82 6.11
CA LEU A 477 56.68 -24.66 5.59
C LEU A 477 55.36 -24.49 6.36
N ALA A 478 54.96 -23.24 6.59
CA ALA A 478 53.75 -22.89 7.31
C ALA A 478 52.96 -21.83 6.53
N GLY A 479 51.65 -21.84 6.69
CA GLY A 479 50.77 -20.87 6.05
C GLY A 479 49.46 -20.72 6.81
N CYS A 480 49.07 -19.47 7.04
CA CYS A 480 47.81 -19.12 7.69
C CYS A 480 46.76 -18.75 6.64
N SER A 481 45.54 -19.27 6.81
CA SER A 481 44.48 -19.17 5.81
C SER A 481 43.91 -17.75 5.72
N PRO A 482 43.19 -17.40 4.63
CA PRO A 482 42.47 -16.12 4.55
C PRO A 482 41.51 -15.89 5.72
N GLY A 483 40.82 -16.95 6.17
CA GLY A 483 39.91 -16.89 7.31
C GLY A 483 40.62 -16.62 8.64
N PHE A 484 41.86 -17.11 8.83
CA PHE A 484 42.67 -16.77 10.00
C PHE A 484 42.98 -15.28 10.02
N TRP A 485 43.56 -14.74 8.94
CA TRP A 485 43.91 -13.33 8.85
C TRP A 485 42.70 -12.39 8.95
N ALA A 486 41.54 -12.82 8.42
CA ALA A 486 40.29 -12.06 8.50
C ALA A 486 39.73 -11.93 9.92
N ASN A 487 40.04 -12.90 10.79
CA ASN A 487 39.54 -12.98 12.16
C ASN A 487 40.61 -12.67 13.22
N MET A 488 41.87 -12.51 12.81
CA MET A 488 42.95 -12.10 13.69
C MET A 488 42.60 -10.75 14.34
N THR A 489 42.90 -10.55 15.62
CA THR A 489 42.62 -9.29 16.35
C THR A 489 43.89 -8.49 16.65
N GLY A 490 45.08 -9.08 16.43
CA GLY A 490 46.38 -8.44 16.56
C GLY A 490 46.77 -7.54 15.38
N GLU A 491 47.88 -6.82 15.53
CA GLU A 491 48.48 -6.02 14.45
C GLU A 491 48.98 -6.90 13.32
N TRP A 492 48.88 -6.41 12.09
CA TRP A 492 49.37 -7.10 10.90
C TRP A 492 50.86 -6.87 10.69
N PRO A 493 51.56 -7.79 9.99
CA PRO A 493 52.97 -7.63 9.68
C PRO A 493 53.26 -6.33 8.93
N SER A 494 54.23 -5.55 9.41
CA SER A 494 54.66 -4.31 8.77
C SER A 494 55.19 -4.58 7.35
N PRO A 495 54.90 -3.74 6.34
CA PRO A 495 54.22 -2.44 6.41
C PRO A 495 52.70 -2.49 6.26
N TYR A 496 52.09 -3.68 6.21
CA TYR A 496 50.69 -3.83 5.80
C TYR A 496 49.69 -3.52 6.90
N SER A 497 48.59 -2.90 6.50
CA SER A 497 47.47 -2.53 7.37
C SER A 497 46.13 -2.95 6.75
N ARG A 498 45.09 -3.04 7.60
CA ARG A 498 43.74 -3.40 7.12
C ARG A 498 43.14 -2.41 6.15
N THR A 499 43.61 -1.16 6.19
CA THR A 499 43.10 -0.05 5.39
C THR A 499 43.86 0.14 4.09
N ASP A 500 44.93 -0.63 3.84
CA ASP A 500 45.63 -0.59 2.56
C ASP A 500 44.71 -1.11 1.45
N THR A 501 44.85 -0.59 0.24
CA THR A 501 44.01 -0.99 -0.90
C THR A 501 44.76 -1.85 -1.93
N PHE A 502 44.03 -2.62 -2.74
CA PHE A 502 44.63 -3.47 -3.77
C PHE A 502 45.44 -2.68 -4.79
N GLY A 503 44.89 -1.56 -5.27
CA GLY A 503 45.53 -0.75 -6.30
C GLY A 503 46.84 -0.09 -5.83
N GLU A 504 47.06 -0.03 -4.51
CA GLU A 504 48.31 0.46 -3.93
C GLU A 504 49.38 -0.65 -3.83
N ILE A 505 48.98 -1.92 -3.70
CA ILE A 505 49.86 -3.07 -3.44
C ILE A 505 50.17 -3.85 -4.72
N PHE A 506 49.15 -4.13 -5.54
CA PHE A 506 49.26 -4.93 -6.77
C PHE A 506 48.96 -4.06 -8.00
N ALA A 507 49.79 -4.19 -9.02
CA ALA A 507 49.58 -3.56 -10.31
C ALA A 507 48.60 -4.39 -11.16
N GLY A 508 47.80 -3.71 -11.98
CA GLY A 508 46.88 -4.39 -12.93
C GLY A 508 45.55 -4.85 -12.31
N VAL A 509 45.27 -4.48 -11.07
CA VAL A 509 43.97 -4.73 -10.42
C VAL A 509 42.88 -3.96 -11.16
N HIS A 510 41.77 -4.63 -11.46
CA HIS A 510 40.64 -4.01 -12.15
C HIS A 510 40.04 -2.86 -11.32
N GLU A 511 39.71 -1.74 -11.99
CA GLU A 511 39.26 -0.49 -11.35
C GLU A 511 38.09 -0.69 -10.37
N ALA A 512 37.13 -1.56 -10.71
CA ALA A 512 35.96 -1.86 -9.88
C ALA A 512 36.29 -2.45 -8.49
N ILE A 513 37.50 -2.98 -8.28
CA ILE A 513 37.92 -3.58 -7.02
C ILE A 513 39.22 -2.99 -6.47
N ALA A 514 39.88 -2.09 -7.20
CA ALA A 514 41.18 -1.53 -6.82
C ALA A 514 41.16 -0.82 -5.46
N ASP A 515 40.05 -0.16 -5.11
CA ASP A 515 39.87 0.59 -3.85
C ASP A 515 39.42 -0.30 -2.67
N THR A 516 39.34 -1.62 -2.84
CA THR A 516 38.91 -2.52 -1.75
C THR A 516 40.01 -2.62 -0.69
N GLU A 517 39.65 -2.33 0.56
CA GLU A 517 40.53 -2.44 1.73
C GLU A 517 40.93 -3.90 2.02
N PHE A 518 42.18 -4.11 2.44
CA PHE A 518 42.80 -5.40 2.76
C PHE A 518 42.03 -6.22 3.82
N GLY A 519 41.41 -5.55 4.79
CA GLY A 519 40.56 -6.20 5.79
C GLY A 519 39.28 -6.83 5.22
N ASN A 520 38.68 -6.20 4.21
CA ASN A 520 37.48 -6.68 3.53
C ASN A 520 37.83 -7.70 2.42
N MET A 521 39.04 -7.60 1.89
CA MET A 521 39.61 -8.45 0.86
C MET A 521 39.71 -9.93 1.24
N LEU A 522 40.09 -10.23 2.48
CA LEU A 522 40.16 -11.61 3.00
C LEU A 522 38.78 -12.28 3.08
N ARG A 523 37.70 -11.50 2.93
CA ARG A 523 36.31 -11.95 2.95
C ARG A 523 35.63 -11.85 1.58
N LEU A 524 36.37 -11.49 0.53
CA LEU A 524 35.79 -11.37 -0.80
C LEU A 524 35.23 -12.71 -1.29
N GLY A 525 34.03 -12.65 -1.83
CA GLY A 525 33.48 -13.71 -2.65
C GLY A 525 34.11 -13.70 -4.03
N GLY A 526 34.04 -14.85 -4.71
CA GLY A 526 34.41 -14.97 -6.11
C GLY A 526 33.36 -14.36 -7.03
N GLY A 527 33.23 -14.94 -8.23
CA GLY A 527 32.14 -14.67 -9.15
C GLY A 527 32.51 -14.92 -10.61
N PRO A 528 31.58 -14.61 -11.53
CA PRO A 528 31.76 -14.97 -12.93
C PRO A 528 32.82 -14.11 -13.61
N GLY A 529 33.35 -14.65 -14.70
CA GLY A 529 34.28 -13.97 -15.58
C GLY A 529 35.63 -13.60 -14.93
N VAL A 530 36.41 -12.81 -15.64
CA VAL A 530 37.78 -12.50 -15.21
C VAL A 530 37.80 -11.70 -13.91
N LEU A 531 36.84 -10.79 -13.70
CA LEU A 531 36.75 -9.98 -12.47
C LEU A 531 36.53 -10.83 -11.21
N GLY A 532 35.72 -11.89 -11.29
CA GLY A 532 35.56 -12.80 -10.16
C GLY A 532 36.76 -13.70 -9.91
N ALA A 533 37.47 -14.11 -10.97
CA ALA A 533 38.75 -14.80 -10.85
C ALA A 533 39.83 -13.90 -10.22
N GLN A 534 39.86 -12.61 -10.57
CA GLN A 534 40.70 -11.63 -9.89
C GLN A 534 40.35 -11.55 -8.40
N ARG A 535 39.07 -11.48 -8.00
CA ARG A 535 38.68 -11.50 -6.57
C ARG A 535 39.15 -12.76 -5.84
N ILE A 536 39.08 -13.92 -6.48
CA ILE A 536 39.54 -15.20 -5.90
C ILE A 536 41.05 -15.20 -5.73
N LEU A 537 41.81 -14.84 -6.76
CA LEU A 537 43.26 -14.71 -6.70
C LEU A 537 43.66 -13.72 -5.61
N LEU A 538 43.04 -12.54 -5.61
CA LEU A 538 43.36 -11.46 -4.71
C LEU A 538 43.07 -11.80 -3.23
N ARG A 539 42.03 -12.60 -2.96
CA ARG A 539 41.78 -13.15 -1.60
C ARG A 539 42.90 -14.10 -1.16
N ALA A 540 43.34 -15.01 -2.04
CA ALA A 540 44.43 -15.93 -1.75
C ALA A 540 45.78 -15.19 -1.63
N ALA A 541 46.03 -14.22 -2.51
CA ALA A 541 47.21 -13.38 -2.52
C ALA A 541 47.33 -12.52 -1.26
N ALA A 542 46.22 -12.02 -0.72
CA ALA A 542 46.22 -11.26 0.53
C ALA A 542 46.78 -12.07 1.70
N ALA A 543 46.32 -13.32 1.85
CA ALA A 543 46.84 -14.23 2.86
C ALA A 543 48.30 -14.62 2.58
N ALA A 544 48.65 -14.87 1.31
CA ALA A 544 50.01 -15.20 0.90
C ALA A 544 51.00 -14.07 1.23
N LEU A 545 50.60 -12.81 1.00
CA LEU A 545 51.40 -11.64 1.27
C LEU A 545 51.63 -11.43 2.77
N LEU A 546 50.58 -11.61 3.59
CA LEU A 546 50.68 -11.51 5.05
C LEU A 546 51.51 -12.66 5.65
N ASN A 547 51.39 -13.86 5.09
CA ASN A 547 52.25 -15.00 5.46
C ASN A 547 53.72 -14.71 5.11
N ALA A 548 53.99 -14.25 3.89
CA ALA A 548 55.34 -13.93 3.43
C ALA A 548 56.00 -12.75 4.18
N ALA A 549 55.20 -11.82 4.69
CA ALA A 549 55.67 -10.64 5.42
C ALA A 549 55.89 -10.90 6.92
N ASN A 550 55.47 -12.05 7.45
CA ASN A 550 55.59 -12.38 8.86
C ASN A 550 56.81 -13.28 9.11
N ASP A 551 57.79 -12.80 9.88
CA ASP A 551 59.03 -13.54 10.18
C ASP A 551 58.80 -14.87 10.93
N ASP A 552 57.66 -15.04 11.61
CA ASP A 552 57.29 -16.25 12.35
C ASP A 552 56.50 -17.26 11.50
N VAL A 553 56.20 -16.93 10.24
CA VAL A 553 55.58 -17.82 9.26
C VAL A 553 56.62 -18.17 8.20
N ASN A 554 57.08 -19.43 8.22
CA ASN A 554 58.02 -19.95 7.24
C ASN A 554 57.29 -20.23 5.90
N TYR A 555 56.95 -19.17 5.17
CA TYR A 555 56.21 -19.24 3.92
C TYR A 555 57.13 -19.51 2.73
N SER A 556 56.66 -20.26 1.73
CA SER A 556 57.48 -20.70 0.60
C SER A 556 57.88 -19.60 -0.39
N MET A 557 57.16 -18.48 -0.38
CA MET A 557 57.40 -17.34 -1.25
C MET A 557 57.78 -16.11 -0.41
N SER A 558 58.70 -15.30 -0.92
CA SER A 558 58.98 -13.97 -0.36
C SER A 558 57.89 -12.97 -0.75
N VAL A 559 57.81 -11.86 -0.02
CA VAL A 559 56.89 -10.74 -0.33
C VAL A 559 57.01 -10.28 -1.79
N ALA A 560 58.23 -10.18 -2.31
CA ALA A 560 58.47 -9.77 -3.68
C ALA A 560 57.95 -10.80 -4.70
N GLU A 561 58.17 -12.09 -4.44
CA GLU A 561 57.69 -13.17 -5.33
C GLU A 561 56.17 -13.27 -5.35
N VAL A 562 55.49 -13.05 -4.21
CA VAL A 562 54.02 -12.98 -4.16
C VAL A 562 53.51 -11.81 -5.01
N ILE A 563 54.11 -10.62 -4.86
CA ILE A 563 53.71 -9.43 -5.62
C ILE A 563 53.94 -9.62 -7.12
N ASP A 564 55.11 -10.13 -7.52
CA ASP A 564 55.45 -10.32 -8.93
C ASP A 564 54.53 -11.37 -9.58
N ALA A 565 54.31 -12.51 -8.93
CA ALA A 565 53.42 -13.57 -9.45
C ALA A 565 51.98 -13.07 -9.66
N VAL A 566 51.47 -12.29 -8.70
CA VAL A 566 50.11 -11.73 -8.78
C VAL A 566 50.02 -10.66 -9.86
N ASN A 567 51.01 -9.75 -9.95
CA ASN A 567 51.05 -8.72 -10.98
C ASN A 567 51.14 -9.32 -12.39
N ASP A 568 51.93 -10.38 -12.58
CA ASP A 568 52.04 -11.08 -13.86
C ASP A 568 50.71 -11.75 -14.25
N ALA A 569 50.05 -12.43 -13.32
CA ALA A 569 48.75 -13.05 -13.57
C ALA A 569 47.65 -12.00 -13.86
N LEU A 570 47.65 -10.88 -13.14
CA LEU A 570 46.73 -9.75 -13.37
C LEU A 570 46.98 -9.08 -14.72
N ALA A 571 48.24 -8.94 -15.14
CA ALA A 571 48.61 -8.39 -16.44
C ALA A 571 48.19 -9.30 -17.61
N GLY A 572 48.24 -10.63 -17.42
CA GLY A 572 47.72 -11.61 -18.37
C GLY A 572 46.20 -11.56 -18.51
N ASN A 573 45.49 -11.23 -17.43
CA ASN A 573 44.03 -11.10 -17.36
C ASN A 573 43.28 -12.36 -17.90
N ASP A 574 43.91 -13.52 -17.79
CA ASP A 574 43.35 -14.82 -18.18
C ASP A 574 42.71 -15.50 -16.97
N ARG A 575 41.45 -15.91 -17.11
CA ARG A 575 40.70 -16.52 -16.00
C ARG A 575 41.34 -17.82 -15.51
N GLY A 576 41.87 -18.65 -16.40
CA GLY A 576 42.49 -19.92 -16.04
C GLY A 576 43.78 -19.72 -15.26
N GLU A 577 44.65 -18.83 -15.72
CA GLU A 577 45.92 -18.50 -15.05
C GLU A 577 45.70 -17.84 -13.68
N LEU A 578 44.73 -16.92 -13.57
CA LEU A 578 44.35 -16.29 -12.30
C LEU A 578 43.88 -17.33 -11.28
N LEU A 579 43.03 -18.28 -11.70
CA LEU A 579 42.51 -19.33 -10.81
C LEU A 579 43.57 -20.39 -10.47
N ALA A 580 44.45 -20.72 -11.41
CA ALA A 580 45.54 -21.65 -11.16
C ALA A 580 46.51 -21.10 -10.10
N LEU A 581 46.91 -19.83 -10.22
CA LEU A 581 47.74 -19.17 -9.21
C LEU A 581 47.01 -19.02 -7.88
N ALA A 582 45.71 -18.72 -7.90
CA ALA A 582 44.90 -18.65 -6.68
C ALA A 582 44.88 -19.99 -5.92
N ALA A 583 44.74 -21.10 -6.64
CA ALA A 583 44.75 -22.45 -6.07
C ALA A 583 46.13 -22.82 -5.50
N GLU A 584 47.21 -22.42 -6.17
CA GLU A 584 48.58 -22.63 -5.68
C GLU A 584 48.83 -21.85 -4.38
N MET A 585 48.43 -20.57 -4.33
CA MET A 585 48.55 -19.76 -3.11
C MET A 585 47.65 -20.28 -2.00
N ASP A 586 46.43 -20.75 -2.31
CA ASP A 586 45.53 -21.36 -1.33
C ASP A 586 46.14 -22.65 -0.73
N GLU A 587 46.79 -23.49 -1.52
CA GLU A 587 47.52 -24.67 -1.01
C GLU A 587 48.60 -24.25 0.00
N GLN A 588 49.40 -23.25 -0.34
CA GLN A 588 50.46 -22.74 0.55
C GLN A 588 49.89 -22.06 1.81
N ASN A 589 48.81 -21.31 1.69
CA ASN A 589 48.14 -20.62 2.80
C ASN A 589 47.45 -21.58 3.78
N ASN A 590 47.28 -22.85 3.42
CA ASN A 590 46.62 -23.85 4.23
C ASN A 590 47.57 -24.97 4.70
N LEU A 591 48.90 -24.75 4.67
CA LEU A 591 49.91 -25.69 5.17
C LEU A 591 49.91 -25.89 6.70
N GLY A 592 49.12 -25.08 7.42
CA GLY A 592 49.04 -25.09 8.88
C GLY A 592 49.67 -23.82 9.43
N CYS A 593 48.89 -23.08 10.22
CA CYS A 593 49.29 -21.77 10.74
C CYS A 593 50.21 -21.95 11.96
N SER A 594 51.39 -21.34 11.95
CA SER A 594 52.33 -21.33 13.07
C SER A 594 51.95 -20.32 14.17
N LEU A 595 50.98 -19.44 13.89
CA LEU A 595 50.53 -18.37 14.78
C LEU A 595 49.30 -18.79 15.60
N ASN A 596 49.20 -18.33 16.84
CA ASN A 596 47.97 -18.46 17.63
C ASN A 596 46.99 -17.29 17.33
N ASN A 597 45.72 -17.43 17.74
CA ASN A 597 44.67 -16.40 17.52
C ASN A 597 44.96 -15.02 18.15
N ALA A 598 46.03 -14.89 18.96
CA ALA A 598 46.47 -13.65 19.59
C ALA A 598 47.76 -13.08 18.95
N GLY A 599 48.30 -13.70 17.90
CA GLY A 599 49.50 -13.22 17.20
C GLY A 599 50.82 -13.49 17.93
N GLN A 600 50.93 -14.55 18.73
CA GLN A 600 52.20 -14.99 19.31
C GLN A 600 52.59 -16.42 18.84
N PRO A 601 53.90 -16.73 18.71
CA PRO A 601 54.34 -18.07 18.34
C PRO A 601 53.97 -19.07 19.43
N ASN A 602 53.52 -20.27 19.02
CA ASN A 602 53.45 -21.41 19.92
C ASN A 602 54.89 -21.83 20.23
N GLY A 603 55.30 -21.64 21.49
CA GLY A 603 56.66 -21.95 21.96
C GLY A 603 56.97 -23.45 21.99
#